data_AF-A0A7C1E0T1-F1
#
_entry.id   AF-A0A7C1E0T1-F1
#
_cell.length_a   1.000
_cell.length_b   1.000
_cell.length_c   1.000
_cell.angle_alpha   90.00
_cell.angle_beta   90.00
_cell.angle_gamma   90.00
#
_symmetry.space_group_name_H-M   'P 1'
#
loop_
_entity.id
_entity.type
_entity.pdbx_description
1 polymer ?
#
loop_
_entity_poly.entity_id
_entity_poly.type
_entity_poly.pdbx_seq_one_letter_code
_entity_poly.pdbx_strand_id
1 'polypeptide(L)'
;MIDYLPTGKSIGAMQASLQWILTHTFRFIGAVMITLGEGEGFILIKKGKAEAYYYQHGSKVLRGKAAYDYFSTQDLLTFRLQKYNAEEYRKAFAFYNGEQGSELTPASLDADIPAISVKPSPEPPRSVAQAVEQTVHSMEPAVNQDHESGPAAEEPHDVVPDVRKILQSAEDSLDLSPSISEMTGKPESGDGTAPPGDDVGEIRTPEETADRQSSGAPGLSGQQAKPDEGDATAGAGEEPVTGVRQSPPATAPGAPPVAVDERDDTPETAAPPPGPHAITVEDSEIADLGWILRRNGVLAASVFSDGFSVVALGDADFEAVAAIAEDALRAAESIAAALDMGTFLQMTVQMQGKNVIIAPYRDAHICFLTSPKTHLGQIRGILQELSLRNPTQAL
;
A
#
# COMPACT_ATOMS: atom_id res chain seq x y z
N MET A 1 -12.29 27.13 -11.42
CA MET A 1 -10.86 27.55 -11.64
C MET A 1 -9.93 26.35 -11.64
N ILE A 2 -10.21 25.31 -10.86
CA ILE A 2 -9.50 24.02 -10.93
C ILE A 2 -9.80 23.25 -12.24
N ASP A 3 -10.87 23.63 -12.94
CA ASP A 3 -11.30 23.07 -14.23
C ASP A 3 -10.30 23.26 -15.38
N TYR A 4 -9.30 24.14 -15.20
CA TYR A 4 -8.23 24.37 -16.19
C TYR A 4 -7.04 23.42 -16.02
N LEU A 5 -7.02 22.59 -14.98
CA LEU A 5 -6.00 21.54 -14.87
C LEU A 5 -6.25 20.48 -15.94
N PRO A 6 -5.18 19.93 -16.53
CA PRO A 6 -5.30 18.77 -17.40
C PRO A 6 -6.03 17.63 -16.68
N THR A 7 -6.92 16.95 -17.39
CA THR A 7 -7.72 15.87 -16.80
C THR A 7 -6.84 14.72 -16.30
N GLY A 8 -5.78 14.39 -17.03
CA GLY A 8 -4.89 13.28 -16.74
C GLY A 8 -5.58 11.91 -16.77
N LYS A 9 -4.84 10.85 -16.44
CA LYS A 9 -5.40 9.50 -16.23
C LYS A 9 -5.77 9.34 -14.75
N SER A 10 -7.06 9.19 -14.46
CA SER A 10 -7.53 8.91 -13.10
C SER A 10 -7.04 7.53 -12.62
N ILE A 11 -6.42 7.47 -11.44
CA ILE A 11 -6.00 6.22 -10.81
C ILE A 11 -7.08 5.71 -9.85
N GLY A 12 -7.70 6.61 -9.09
CA GLY A 12 -8.68 6.27 -8.08
C GLY A 12 -8.91 7.38 -7.07
N ALA A 13 -9.88 7.15 -6.19
CA ALA A 13 -10.20 8.00 -5.06
C ALA A 13 -9.92 7.24 -3.75
N MET A 14 -9.45 7.96 -2.73
CA MET A 14 -9.10 7.39 -1.44
C MET A 14 -9.12 8.47 -0.36
N GLN A 15 -8.94 8.05 0.89
CA GLN A 15 -8.97 8.92 2.04
C GLN A 15 -7.78 8.61 2.96
N ALA A 16 -6.94 9.61 3.24
CA ALA A 16 -5.73 9.45 4.04
C ALA A 16 -5.23 10.79 4.59
N SER A 17 -4.32 10.76 5.56
CA SER A 17 -3.66 11.98 6.07
C SER A 17 -2.68 12.55 5.06
N LEU A 18 -2.38 13.86 5.15
CA LEU A 18 -1.41 14.51 4.25
C LEU A 18 -0.04 13.81 4.26
N GLN A 19 0.42 13.39 5.45
CA GLN A 19 1.70 12.70 5.59
C GLN A 19 1.72 11.35 4.87
N TRP A 20 0.60 10.62 4.90
CA TRP A 20 0.47 9.37 4.15
C TRP A 20 0.57 9.62 2.64
N ILE A 21 -0.13 10.65 2.13
CA ILE A 21 -0.09 11.01 0.71
C ILE A 21 1.34 11.28 0.26
N LEU A 22 2.08 12.12 0.98
CA LEU A 22 3.44 12.51 0.63
C LEU A 22 4.43 11.34 0.69
N THR A 23 4.23 10.39 1.61
CA THR A 23 5.10 9.22 1.75
C THR A 23 4.81 8.12 0.72
N HIS A 24 3.58 7.99 0.24
CA HIS A 24 3.16 6.92 -0.68
C HIS A 24 3.12 7.34 -2.15
N THR A 25 3.34 8.61 -2.45
CA THR A 25 3.40 9.14 -3.82
C THR A 25 4.84 9.29 -4.36
N PHE A 26 5.81 8.60 -3.76
CA PHE A 26 7.24 8.81 -4.04
C PHE A 26 7.69 8.54 -5.51
N ARG A 27 6.95 7.72 -6.27
CA ARG A 27 7.19 7.48 -7.71
C ARG A 27 6.18 8.17 -8.62
N PHE A 28 5.27 8.92 -8.03
CA PHE A 28 4.14 9.51 -8.74
C PHE A 28 4.56 10.80 -9.45
N ILE A 29 4.01 10.99 -10.65
CA ILE A 29 4.06 12.24 -11.40
C ILE A 29 2.61 12.56 -11.77
N GLY A 30 2.08 13.66 -11.24
CA GLY A 30 0.68 13.99 -11.40
C GLY A 30 0.14 14.98 -10.39
N ALA A 31 -1.18 14.99 -10.26
CA ALA A 31 -1.90 15.81 -9.30
C ALA A 31 -2.66 14.92 -8.29
N VAL A 32 -2.61 15.32 -7.03
CA VAL A 32 -3.50 14.81 -5.97
C VAL A 32 -4.59 15.85 -5.79
N MET A 33 -5.80 15.58 -6.27
CA MET A 33 -6.94 16.49 -6.18
C MET A 33 -7.64 16.26 -4.85
N ILE A 34 -7.71 17.29 -4.02
CA ILE A 34 -8.24 17.25 -2.65
C ILE A 34 -9.60 17.92 -2.62
N THR A 35 -10.56 17.32 -1.92
CA THR A 35 -11.88 17.91 -1.66
C THR A 35 -12.07 18.02 -0.14
N LEU A 36 -12.35 19.23 0.35
CA LEU A 36 -12.54 19.52 1.77
C LEU A 36 -13.78 20.41 1.95
N GLY A 37 -14.86 19.82 2.44
CA GLY A 37 -16.15 20.50 2.53
C GLY A 37 -16.62 20.95 1.14
N GLU A 38 -16.89 22.25 0.99
CA GLU A 38 -17.23 22.87 -0.30
C GLU A 38 -16.01 23.36 -1.08
N GLY A 39 -14.80 23.17 -0.55
CA GLY A 39 -13.56 23.61 -1.16
C GLY A 39 -12.84 22.51 -1.92
N GLU A 40 -12.07 22.93 -2.91
CA GLU A 40 -11.28 22.05 -3.74
C GLU A 40 -9.83 22.53 -3.78
N GLY A 41 -8.90 21.60 -3.86
CA GLY A 41 -7.48 21.88 -3.94
C GLY A 41 -6.74 20.81 -4.71
N PHE A 42 -5.44 21.04 -4.88
CA PHE A 42 -4.56 20.04 -5.45
C PHE A 42 -3.13 20.16 -4.92
N ILE A 43 -2.40 19.05 -5.02
CA ILE A 43 -0.96 18.96 -4.80
C ILE A 43 -0.33 18.45 -6.10
N LEU A 44 0.61 19.21 -6.68
CA LEU A 44 1.41 18.71 -7.81
C LEU A 44 2.61 17.97 -7.28
N ILE A 45 2.77 16.72 -7.74
CA ILE A 45 3.84 15.83 -7.30
C ILE A 45 4.68 15.44 -8.51
N LYS A 46 6.00 15.59 -8.40
CA LYS A 46 6.96 15.16 -9.41
C LYS A 46 8.04 14.33 -8.77
N LYS A 47 8.11 13.04 -9.17
CA LYS A 47 9.11 12.09 -8.65
C LYS A 47 9.10 12.04 -7.12
N GLY A 48 7.90 12.02 -6.54
CA GLY A 48 7.72 11.92 -5.10
C GLY A 48 7.88 13.19 -4.29
N LYS A 49 8.24 14.30 -4.93
CA LYS A 49 8.32 15.59 -4.27
C LYS A 49 7.09 16.41 -4.61
N ALA A 50 6.42 16.93 -3.58
CA ALA A 50 5.37 17.93 -3.77
C ALA A 50 6.02 19.26 -4.16
N GLU A 51 5.68 19.76 -5.35
CA GLU A 51 6.24 20.98 -5.93
C GLU A 51 5.26 22.17 -5.78
N ALA A 52 3.97 21.91 -5.65
CA ALA A 52 2.95 22.95 -5.50
C ALA A 52 1.77 22.49 -4.65
N TYR A 53 1.21 23.44 -3.90
CA TYR A 53 0.00 23.27 -3.09
C TYR A 53 -0.97 24.39 -3.42
N TYR A 54 -2.21 24.04 -3.71
CA TYR A 54 -3.26 25.00 -4.02
C TYR A 54 -4.57 24.58 -3.36
N TYR A 55 -5.30 25.52 -2.79
CA TYR A 55 -6.63 25.28 -2.25
C TYR A 55 -7.52 26.49 -2.48
N GLN A 56 -8.76 26.26 -2.84
CA GLN A 56 -9.76 27.28 -3.06
C GLN A 56 -11.07 26.91 -2.36
N HIS A 57 -11.61 27.85 -1.60
CA HIS A 57 -12.92 27.73 -0.96
C HIS A 57 -13.66 29.06 -1.10
N GLY A 58 -14.68 29.08 -1.96
CA GLY A 58 -15.36 30.31 -2.38
C GLY A 58 -14.37 31.32 -3.01
N SER A 59 -14.27 32.51 -2.41
CA SER A 59 -13.35 33.57 -2.83
C SER A 59 -11.94 33.46 -2.23
N LYS A 60 -11.75 32.61 -1.22
CA LYS A 60 -10.46 32.46 -0.54
C LYS A 60 -9.58 31.48 -1.31
N VAL A 61 -8.40 31.93 -1.68
CA VAL A 61 -7.38 31.12 -2.36
C VAL A 61 -6.14 31.03 -1.48
N LEU A 62 -5.68 29.81 -1.21
CA LEU A 62 -4.45 29.51 -0.50
C LEU A 62 -3.45 28.86 -1.48
N ARG A 63 -2.18 29.25 -1.39
CA ARG A 63 -1.10 28.71 -2.22
C ARG A 63 0.14 28.41 -1.39
N GLY A 64 0.95 27.47 -1.87
CA GLY A 64 2.24 27.12 -1.27
C GLY A 64 2.10 26.72 0.19
N LYS A 65 2.91 27.32 1.07
CA LYS A 65 2.94 26.98 2.50
C LYS A 65 1.59 27.17 3.18
N ALA A 66 0.82 28.19 2.83
CA ALA A 66 -0.49 28.43 3.45
C ALA A 66 -1.50 27.31 3.14
N ALA A 67 -1.47 26.77 1.91
CA ALA A 67 -2.29 25.61 1.55
C ALA A 67 -1.78 24.33 2.22
N TYR A 68 -0.46 24.14 2.30
CA TYR A 68 0.15 23.02 3.02
C TYR A 68 -0.23 23.01 4.51
N ASP A 69 -0.11 24.15 5.19
CA ASP A 69 -0.45 24.29 6.61
C ASP A 69 -1.94 23.97 6.81
N TYR A 70 -2.81 24.47 5.93
CA TYR A 70 -4.25 24.17 5.97
C TYR A 70 -4.58 22.68 5.75
N PHE A 71 -3.90 22.00 4.84
CA PHE A 71 -4.06 20.56 4.65
C PHE A 71 -3.54 19.76 5.86
N SER A 72 -2.51 20.26 6.53
CA SER A 72 -1.89 19.60 7.68
C SER A 72 -2.73 19.68 8.94
N THR A 73 -3.67 20.63 9.04
CA THR A 73 -4.63 20.68 10.17
C THR A 73 -5.76 19.66 10.04
N GLN A 74 -5.91 19.01 8.88
CA GLN A 74 -6.93 18.00 8.66
C GLN A 74 -6.34 16.62 8.96
N ASP A 75 -6.98 15.86 9.85
CA ASP A 75 -6.54 14.50 10.17
C ASP A 75 -6.66 13.57 8.95
N LEU A 76 -7.68 13.82 8.12
CA LEU A 76 -8.07 12.93 7.06
C LEU A 76 -8.57 13.73 5.84
N LEU A 77 -7.90 13.55 4.70
CA LEU A 77 -8.21 14.22 3.44
C LEU A 77 -8.89 13.23 2.49
N THR A 78 -10.00 13.64 1.88
CA THR A 78 -10.59 12.92 0.75
C THR A 78 -9.94 13.43 -0.53
N PHE A 79 -9.39 12.52 -1.35
CA PHE A 79 -8.68 12.91 -2.56
C PHE A 79 -8.80 11.88 -3.68
N ARG A 80 -8.47 12.33 -4.89
CA ARG A 80 -8.29 11.47 -6.08
C ARG A 80 -6.92 11.71 -6.71
N LEU A 81 -6.34 10.66 -7.26
CA LEU A 81 -5.03 10.68 -7.92
C LEU A 81 -5.21 10.76 -9.44
N GLN A 82 -4.54 11.73 -10.08
CA GLN A 82 -4.49 11.89 -11.53
C GLN A 82 -3.04 11.79 -12.01
N LYS A 83 -2.71 10.71 -12.74
CA LYS A 83 -1.39 10.53 -13.38
C LYS A 83 -1.29 11.48 -14.56
N TYR A 84 -0.19 12.23 -14.63
CA TYR A 84 0.11 13.13 -15.74
C TYR A 84 1.30 12.61 -16.55
N ASN A 85 1.23 12.83 -17.85
CA ASN A 85 2.43 12.80 -18.69
C ASN A 85 3.25 14.11 -18.51
N ALA A 86 4.42 14.19 -19.14
CA ALA A 86 5.32 15.34 -18.98
C ALA A 86 4.70 16.68 -19.44
N GLU A 87 3.91 16.65 -20.51
CA GLU A 87 3.26 17.84 -21.09
C GLU A 87 2.11 18.34 -20.20
N GLU A 88 1.26 17.44 -19.73
CA GLU A 88 0.18 17.73 -18.78
C GLU A 88 0.75 18.31 -17.48
N TYR A 89 1.79 17.70 -16.93
CA TYR A 89 2.43 18.21 -15.73
C TYR A 89 2.97 19.64 -15.93
N ARG A 90 3.62 19.90 -17.08
CA ARG A 90 4.11 21.24 -17.41
C ARG A 90 2.99 22.27 -17.47
N LYS A 91 1.86 21.94 -18.12
CA LYS A 91 0.67 22.81 -18.18
C LYS A 91 0.08 23.09 -16.80
N ALA A 92 -0.08 22.05 -15.98
CA ALA A 92 -0.56 22.19 -14.60
C ALA A 92 0.36 23.07 -13.75
N PHE A 93 1.67 22.93 -13.92
CA PHE A 93 2.66 23.74 -13.21
C PHE A 93 2.69 25.20 -13.67
N ALA A 94 2.57 25.46 -14.97
CA ALA A 94 2.45 26.82 -15.51
C ALA A 94 1.18 27.53 -15.01
N PHE A 95 0.06 26.80 -14.95
CA PHE A 95 -1.18 27.28 -14.37
C PHE A 95 -0.99 27.68 -12.89
N TYR A 96 -0.32 26.86 -12.09
CA TYR A 96 -0.04 27.17 -10.68
C TYR A 96 0.78 28.45 -10.50
N ASN A 97 1.78 28.68 -11.35
CA ASN A 97 2.59 29.90 -11.33
C ASN A 97 1.84 31.16 -11.80
N GLY A 98 0.61 31.00 -12.32
CA GLY A 98 -0.17 32.12 -12.82
C GLY A 98 0.27 32.59 -14.21
N GLU A 99 0.98 31.76 -14.99
CA GLU A 99 1.30 32.04 -16.40
C GLU A 99 0.08 31.83 -17.32
N GLN A 100 -1.12 32.11 -16.83
CA GLN A 100 -2.32 32.15 -17.65
C GLN A 100 -2.30 33.44 -18.47
N GLY A 101 -1.78 33.38 -19.69
CA GLY A 101 -2.03 34.44 -20.68
C GLY A 101 -0.84 34.94 -21.49
N SER A 102 -0.02 34.06 -22.05
CA SER A 102 0.61 34.37 -23.34
C SER A 102 0.67 33.12 -24.21
N GLU A 103 -0.50 32.50 -24.42
CA GLU A 103 -0.66 31.53 -25.50
C GLU A 103 -0.62 32.30 -26.81
N LEU A 104 0.55 32.27 -27.44
CA LEU A 104 0.78 32.68 -28.83
C LEU A 104 -0.23 31.97 -29.72
N THR A 105 -1.16 32.72 -30.30
CA THR A 105 -1.98 32.26 -31.41
C THR A 105 -1.08 31.84 -32.58
N PRO A 106 -1.15 30.59 -33.08
CA PRO A 106 -0.53 30.23 -34.34
C PRO A 106 -1.46 30.66 -35.48
N ALA A 107 -1.59 31.97 -35.70
CA ALA A 107 -2.41 32.52 -36.78
C ALA A 107 -1.89 33.88 -37.23
N SER A 108 -0.73 33.89 -37.91
CA SER A 108 -0.45 34.74 -39.08
C SER A 108 1.00 34.54 -39.55
N LEU A 109 1.28 33.40 -40.19
CA LEU A 109 2.36 33.32 -41.18
C LEU A 109 1.71 33.67 -42.52
N ASP A 110 1.54 34.96 -42.78
CA ASP A 110 1.41 35.57 -44.12
C ASP A 110 1.22 37.08 -43.92
N ALA A 111 2.32 37.80 -43.71
CA ALA A 111 2.51 39.20 -44.11
C ALA A 111 3.94 39.66 -43.76
N ASP A 112 4.75 39.78 -44.80
CA ASP A 112 5.84 40.75 -45.01
C ASP A 112 6.70 41.19 -43.81
N ILE A 113 7.94 40.70 -43.78
CA ILE A 113 9.08 41.44 -43.21
C ILE A 113 10.21 41.50 -44.24
N PRO A 114 10.75 42.70 -44.55
CA PRO A 114 11.80 42.89 -45.55
C PRO A 114 13.16 42.41 -45.06
N ALA A 115 13.95 41.91 -46.01
CA ALA A 115 15.28 41.36 -45.84
C ALA A 115 16.26 42.34 -45.15
N ILE A 116 16.79 41.95 -43.99
CA ILE A 116 17.98 42.56 -43.40
C ILE A 116 19.16 41.62 -43.65
N SER A 117 20.07 42.10 -44.50
CA SER A 117 21.33 41.47 -44.86
C SER A 117 22.29 41.46 -43.66
N VAL A 118 22.65 40.27 -43.19
CA VAL A 118 23.70 40.08 -42.19
C VAL A 118 24.93 39.49 -42.87
N LYS A 119 26.03 40.23 -42.74
CA LYS A 119 27.37 40.01 -43.30
C LYS A 119 28.13 38.95 -42.46
N PRO A 120 28.83 37.98 -43.06
CA PRO A 120 29.57 36.97 -42.30
C PRO A 120 30.93 37.50 -41.83
N SER A 121 31.38 37.07 -40.65
CA SER A 121 32.70 37.35 -40.07
C SER A 121 33.30 36.05 -39.49
N PRO A 122 34.64 35.93 -39.40
CA PRO A 122 35.37 34.73 -39.82
C PRO A 122 35.69 33.71 -38.72
N GLU A 123 36.02 32.51 -39.20
CA GLU A 123 36.59 31.36 -38.49
C GLU A 123 37.86 31.68 -37.67
N PRO A 124 38.10 30.96 -36.56
CA PRO A 124 39.43 30.78 -36.01
C PRO A 124 40.10 29.48 -36.50
N PRO A 125 41.45 29.42 -36.45
CA PRO A 125 42.26 28.49 -37.24
C PRO A 125 42.42 27.09 -36.66
N ARG A 126 42.77 26.18 -37.57
CA ARG A 126 43.18 24.77 -37.37
C ARG A 126 44.56 24.61 -36.71
N SER A 127 44.77 23.39 -36.21
CA SER A 127 46.03 22.67 -35.88
C SER A 127 46.28 22.60 -34.37
N VAL A 128 46.26 21.44 -33.72
CA VAL A 128 47.02 20.18 -33.94
C VAL A 128 46.18 18.99 -33.42
N ALA A 129 45.91 17.92 -34.19
CA ALA A 129 46.67 16.64 -34.26
C ALA A 129 47.03 16.06 -32.86
N GLN A 130 46.79 14.80 -32.47
CA GLN A 130 46.56 13.53 -33.19
C GLN A 130 46.31 12.41 -32.14
N ALA A 131 45.88 11.22 -32.61
CA ALA A 131 45.79 9.91 -31.94
C ALA A 131 44.51 9.71 -31.08
N VAL A 132 43.62 8.73 -31.34
CA VAL A 132 43.83 7.35 -31.79
C VAL A 132 42.64 6.91 -32.67
N GLU A 133 42.94 6.35 -33.84
CA GLU A 133 42.01 5.69 -34.75
C GLU A 133 41.97 4.17 -34.53
N GLN A 134 40.78 3.62 -34.75
CA GLN A 134 40.47 2.35 -35.42
C GLN A 134 40.87 1.01 -34.78
N THR A 135 39.84 0.22 -34.49
CA THR A 135 39.75 -1.14 -35.01
C THR A 135 38.33 -1.36 -35.54
N VAL A 136 38.24 -1.57 -36.86
CA VAL A 136 37.06 -1.92 -37.63
C VAL A 136 37.27 -3.36 -38.11
N HIS A 137 36.25 -4.22 -38.02
CA HIS A 137 35.91 -5.26 -39.01
C HIS A 137 34.59 -5.91 -38.55
N SER A 138 33.47 -5.66 -39.25
CA SER A 138 33.00 -6.39 -40.45
C SER A 138 32.46 -7.78 -40.12
N MET A 139 31.13 -7.95 -40.18
CA MET A 139 30.45 -9.10 -40.80
C MET A 139 28.92 -8.98 -40.71
N GLU A 140 28.31 -8.62 -41.83
CA GLU A 140 27.04 -9.13 -42.37
C GLU A 140 27.38 -9.61 -43.82
N PRO A 141 26.55 -10.37 -44.58
CA PRO A 141 25.13 -10.72 -44.41
C PRO A 141 24.73 -12.17 -44.76
N ALA A 142 23.46 -12.56 -44.51
CA ALA A 142 22.64 -13.48 -45.33
C ALA A 142 21.20 -13.46 -44.76
N VAL A 143 20.20 -12.88 -45.44
CA VAL A 143 19.36 -13.46 -46.50
C VAL A 143 18.88 -14.89 -46.18
N ASN A 144 17.60 -15.01 -45.79
CA ASN A 144 16.69 -15.99 -46.40
C ASN A 144 15.24 -15.55 -46.23
N GLN A 145 14.54 -15.51 -47.36
CA GLN A 145 13.10 -15.38 -47.52
C GLN A 145 12.45 -16.77 -47.44
N ASP A 146 11.12 -16.73 -47.27
CA ASP A 146 10.10 -17.70 -47.69
C ASP A 146 9.32 -18.45 -46.61
N HIS A 147 8.02 -18.56 -46.91
CA HIS A 147 6.90 -19.25 -46.25
C HIS A 147 6.17 -18.44 -45.16
N GLU A 148 4.84 -18.30 -45.14
CA GLU A 148 3.76 -18.77 -46.01
C GLU A 148 2.48 -18.02 -45.59
N SER A 149 1.62 -17.68 -46.56
CA SER A 149 0.32 -17.06 -46.34
C SER A 149 -0.73 -18.10 -45.93
N GLY A 150 -1.54 -17.82 -44.89
CA GLY A 150 -2.71 -18.62 -44.51
C GLY A 150 -3.62 -17.88 -43.51
N PRO A 151 -4.93 -18.17 -43.45
CA PRO A 151 -5.95 -17.14 -43.70
C PRO A 151 -6.67 -16.57 -42.46
N ALA A 152 -7.41 -15.50 -42.75
CA ALA A 152 -8.27 -14.68 -41.90
C ALA A 152 -9.05 -15.43 -40.80
N ALA A 153 -8.93 -14.92 -39.58
CA ALA A 153 -9.81 -15.24 -38.46
C ALA A 153 -10.72 -14.04 -38.17
N GLU A 154 -11.99 -14.38 -37.95
CA GLU A 154 -13.16 -13.54 -37.75
C GLU A 154 -13.04 -12.64 -36.50
N GLU A 155 -13.61 -11.43 -36.60
CA GLU A 155 -13.81 -10.50 -35.48
C GLU A 155 -14.81 -11.09 -34.45
N PRO A 156 -14.47 -11.14 -33.15
CA PRO A 156 -15.47 -11.36 -32.11
C PRO A 156 -16.06 -10.02 -31.65
N HIS A 157 -17.39 -9.97 -31.71
CA HIS A 157 -18.23 -8.91 -31.18
C HIS A 157 -17.97 -8.62 -29.70
N ASP A 158 -17.79 -7.33 -29.40
CA ASP A 158 -17.81 -6.71 -28.08
C ASP A 158 -19.12 -7.00 -27.34
N VAL A 159 -19.04 -7.72 -26.22
CA VAL A 159 -20.06 -7.70 -25.16
C VAL A 159 -19.34 -7.51 -23.84
N VAL A 160 -19.13 -6.25 -23.46
CA VAL A 160 -18.63 -5.87 -22.14
C VAL A 160 -19.80 -5.93 -21.14
N PRO A 161 -19.77 -6.79 -20.11
CA PRO A 161 -20.77 -6.74 -19.05
C PRO A 161 -20.53 -5.54 -18.13
N ASP A 162 -21.61 -4.84 -17.83
CA ASP A 162 -21.67 -3.67 -16.96
C ASP A 162 -21.33 -4.03 -15.49
N VAL A 163 -20.07 -3.77 -15.11
CA VAL A 163 -19.49 -4.04 -13.78
C VAL A 163 -20.23 -3.29 -12.65
N ARG A 164 -21.04 -2.26 -12.97
CA ARG A 164 -21.82 -1.53 -11.95
C ARG A 164 -22.95 -2.36 -11.32
N LYS A 165 -23.41 -3.44 -11.96
CA LYS A 165 -24.50 -4.26 -11.40
C LYS A 165 -24.06 -5.26 -10.33
N ILE A 166 -22.77 -5.58 -10.22
CA ILE A 166 -22.29 -6.60 -9.27
C ILE A 166 -22.05 -6.00 -7.87
N LEU A 167 -21.70 -4.71 -7.77
CA LEU A 167 -21.41 -4.06 -6.49
C LEU A 167 -22.66 -3.66 -5.69
N GLN A 168 -23.85 -3.56 -6.32
CA GLN A 168 -25.09 -3.19 -5.61
C GLN A 168 -25.82 -4.38 -4.96
N SER A 169 -25.42 -5.63 -5.22
CA SER A 169 -26.10 -6.80 -4.66
C SER A 169 -25.45 -7.36 -3.39
N ALA A 170 -24.27 -6.84 -2.99
CA ALA A 170 -23.54 -7.31 -1.81
C ALA A 170 -23.81 -6.49 -0.54
N GLU A 171 -24.47 -5.32 -0.64
CA GLU A 171 -24.73 -4.44 0.51
C GLU A 171 -26.06 -4.73 1.23
N ASP A 172 -26.87 -5.66 0.71
CA ASP A 172 -28.24 -5.93 1.20
C ASP A 172 -28.37 -7.22 2.06
N SER A 173 -27.26 -7.81 2.51
CA SER A 173 -27.29 -9.12 3.23
C SER A 173 -26.54 -9.20 4.55
N LEU A 174 -26.17 -8.07 5.17
CA LEU A 174 -25.58 -8.06 6.52
C LEU A 174 -26.32 -7.08 7.45
N ASP A 175 -27.60 -7.34 7.69
CA ASP A 175 -28.31 -6.82 8.86
C ASP A 175 -28.09 -7.76 10.05
N LEU A 176 -27.08 -7.43 10.86
CA LEU A 176 -26.94 -7.95 12.23
C LEU A 176 -26.91 -6.77 13.19
N SER A 177 -28.10 -6.21 13.43
CA SER A 177 -28.36 -5.26 14.50
C SER A 177 -28.35 -5.96 15.88
N PRO A 178 -27.48 -5.59 16.85
CA PRO A 178 -27.67 -5.99 18.24
C PRO A 178 -28.73 -5.11 18.92
N SER A 179 -29.76 -5.75 19.47
CA SER A 179 -30.76 -5.13 20.33
C SER A 179 -30.13 -4.56 21.59
N ILE A 180 -30.12 -3.23 21.71
CA ILE A 180 -29.92 -2.53 22.99
C ILE A 180 -31.28 -1.97 23.40
N SER A 181 -31.84 -2.52 24.48
CA SER A 181 -33.03 -2.01 25.13
C SER A 181 -32.69 -0.73 25.91
N GLU A 182 -33.21 0.41 25.47
CA GLU A 182 -33.26 1.63 26.28
C GLU A 182 -34.52 1.65 27.14
N MET A 183 -34.29 1.70 28.46
CA MET A 183 -35.27 2.04 29.47
C MET A 183 -35.60 3.54 29.38
N THR A 184 -36.87 3.86 29.17
CA THR A 184 -37.39 5.22 29.19
C THR A 184 -37.52 5.74 30.63
N GLY A 185 -36.55 6.56 31.04
CA GLY A 185 -36.59 7.38 32.26
C GLY A 185 -36.95 8.82 31.93
N LYS A 186 -38.16 9.22 32.33
CA LYS A 186 -38.78 10.55 32.21
C LYS A 186 -37.98 11.63 32.98
N PRO A 187 -37.66 12.81 32.40
CA PRO A 187 -37.16 13.93 33.20
C PRO A 187 -38.31 14.81 33.71
N GLU A 188 -38.34 15.00 35.02
CA GLU A 188 -39.13 16.01 35.72
C GLU A 188 -38.54 17.42 35.53
N SER A 189 -39.46 18.36 35.42
CA SER A 189 -39.28 19.81 35.44
C SER A 189 -38.57 20.29 36.71
N GLY A 190 -37.51 21.09 36.54
CA GLY A 190 -36.84 21.81 37.62
C GLY A 190 -36.59 23.26 37.23
N ASP A 191 -37.43 24.11 37.78
CA ASP A 191 -37.37 25.57 37.83
C ASP A 191 -36.08 26.07 38.52
N GLY A 192 -35.53 27.22 38.12
CA GLY A 192 -34.28 27.71 38.73
C GLY A 192 -33.60 28.92 38.09
N THR A 193 -34.21 30.08 38.28
CA THR A 193 -33.57 31.32 38.78
C THR A 193 -32.25 31.82 38.15
N ALA A 194 -32.34 32.93 37.42
CA ALA A 194 -31.24 33.81 37.06
C ALA A 194 -30.67 34.58 38.28
N PRO A 195 -29.40 35.03 38.18
CA PRO A 195 -29.08 36.38 38.64
C PRO A 195 -28.25 37.21 37.62
N PRO A 196 -28.24 38.56 37.77
CA PRO A 196 -27.70 39.50 36.78
C PRO A 196 -26.35 40.14 37.18
N GLY A 197 -25.77 40.87 36.22
CA GLY A 197 -24.72 41.89 36.40
C GLY A 197 -23.31 41.32 36.50
N ASP A 198 -22.25 42.00 36.09
CA ASP A 198 -22.03 43.28 35.43
C ASP A 198 -20.58 43.22 34.91
N ASP A 199 -20.20 44.26 34.18
CA ASP A 199 -18.90 44.92 34.27
C ASP A 199 -17.99 44.91 33.03
N VAL A 200 -17.64 46.15 32.72
CA VAL A 200 -16.96 46.70 31.55
C VAL A 200 -15.47 46.77 31.87
N GLY A 201 -14.62 46.16 31.05
CA GLY A 201 -13.17 46.16 31.26
C GLY A 201 -12.39 46.38 29.97
N GLU A 202 -12.33 47.64 29.55
CA GLU A 202 -11.43 48.18 28.52
C GLU A 202 -9.98 48.20 29.03
N ILE A 203 -9.06 47.39 28.46
CA ILE A 203 -7.61 47.58 28.65
C ILE A 203 -6.82 47.29 27.35
N ARG A 204 -6.52 48.40 26.65
CA ARG A 204 -5.20 48.84 26.14
C ARG A 204 -4.14 47.81 25.73
N THR A 205 -3.76 47.90 24.47
CA THR A 205 -2.44 47.57 23.92
C THR A 205 -1.31 48.42 24.50
N PRO A 206 -0.07 47.91 24.48
CA PRO A 206 1.08 48.77 24.20
C PRO A 206 1.96 48.26 23.05
N GLU A 207 2.23 49.20 22.16
CA GLU A 207 3.42 49.37 21.31
C GLU A 207 4.74 49.06 22.06
N GLU A 208 5.66 48.36 21.40
CA GLU A 208 6.89 48.91 20.81
C GLU A 208 7.91 49.41 21.84
N THR A 209 9.02 48.68 21.97
CA THR A 209 10.33 49.28 22.26
C THR A 209 11.42 48.42 21.63
N ALA A 210 12.24 49.11 20.85
CA ALA A 210 13.45 48.62 20.20
C ALA A 210 14.63 48.50 21.19
N ASP A 211 15.70 47.93 20.65
CA ASP A 211 17.10 48.04 21.07
C ASP A 211 17.57 47.32 22.34
N ARG A 212 18.34 46.24 22.12
CA ARG A 212 19.71 46.16 22.67
C ARG A 212 20.56 45.07 22.00
N GLN A 213 21.59 45.54 21.29
CA GLN A 213 22.82 44.81 21.01
C GLN A 213 23.61 44.57 22.32
N SER A 214 24.21 43.39 22.47
CA SER A 214 25.49 43.11 23.17
C SER A 214 25.62 41.58 23.32
N SER A 215 26.46 40.91 22.52
CA SER A 215 27.84 40.52 22.89
C SER A 215 27.92 39.60 24.12
N GLY A 216 28.42 38.37 23.91
CA GLY A 216 28.92 37.50 24.98
C GLY A 216 28.79 36.00 24.72
N ALA A 217 29.78 35.40 24.04
CA ALA A 217 30.11 33.97 24.19
C ALA A 217 31.07 33.78 25.40
N PRO A 218 31.62 32.59 25.66
CA PRO A 218 31.00 31.34 26.11
C PRO A 218 31.61 30.87 27.46
N GLY A 219 30.95 29.94 28.17
CA GLY A 219 31.54 29.24 29.33
C GLY A 219 30.64 28.07 29.75
N LEU A 220 31.06 26.82 29.49
CA LEU A 220 31.86 25.96 30.36
C LEU A 220 31.05 25.24 31.46
N SER A 221 31.18 23.90 31.41
CA SER A 221 31.31 22.97 32.53
C SER A 221 30.10 22.54 33.38
N GLY A 222 30.06 21.22 33.57
CA GLY A 222 29.46 20.51 34.70
C GLY A 222 27.99 20.17 34.48
N GLN A 223 27.46 18.98 34.78
CA GLN A 223 27.92 17.98 35.73
C GLN A 223 27.22 16.65 35.44
N GLN A 224 27.97 15.56 35.65
CA GLN A 224 27.45 14.21 35.82
C GLN A 224 26.49 14.16 37.02
N ALA A 225 25.37 13.46 36.84
CA ALA A 225 24.70 12.76 37.93
C ALA A 225 24.12 11.44 37.40
N LYS A 226 24.48 10.37 38.09
CA LYS A 226 24.05 8.97 38.03
C LYS A 226 24.06 8.53 39.51
N PRO A 227 23.44 7.41 39.92
CA PRO A 227 22.16 6.79 39.59
C PRO A 227 21.17 6.93 40.78
N ASP A 228 19.93 6.46 40.63
CA ASP A 228 19.10 6.08 41.78
C ASP A 228 18.65 4.62 41.63
N GLU A 229 18.99 3.83 42.63
CA GLU A 229 18.62 2.43 42.84
C GLU A 229 17.46 2.42 43.84
N GLY A 230 16.36 1.74 43.49
CA GLY A 230 15.31 1.35 44.44
C GLY A 230 14.61 0.13 43.83
N ASP A 231 14.95 -1.07 44.24
CA ASP A 231 14.59 -1.78 45.48
C ASP A 231 13.17 -2.37 45.46
N ALA A 232 13.11 -3.57 46.02
CA ALA A 232 12.20 -4.66 45.79
C ALA A 232 10.86 -4.54 46.51
N THR A 233 9.87 -5.28 46.01
CA THR A 233 8.91 -5.97 46.89
C THR A 233 8.47 -7.29 46.26
N ALA A 234 8.91 -8.37 46.91
CA ALA A 234 8.34 -9.71 46.81
C ALA A 234 7.06 -9.77 47.65
N GLY A 235 6.05 -10.51 47.16
CA GLY A 235 4.83 -10.82 47.90
C GLY A 235 4.43 -12.28 47.65
N ALA A 236 4.88 -13.15 48.55
CA ALA A 236 4.38 -14.50 48.70
C ALA A 236 3.11 -14.49 49.55
N GLY A 237 2.13 -15.33 49.19
CA GLY A 237 0.93 -15.59 49.98
C GLY A 237 0.44 -17.01 49.69
N GLU A 238 0.74 -17.91 50.62
CA GLU A 238 0.33 -19.32 50.66
C GLU A 238 -1.05 -19.48 51.34
N GLU A 239 -1.86 -20.39 50.75
CA GLU A 239 -2.73 -21.40 51.41
C GLU A 239 -3.94 -20.94 52.27
N PRO A 240 -4.86 -21.84 52.71
CA PRO A 240 -5.36 -23.12 52.16
C PRO A 240 -6.91 -23.22 52.22
N VAL A 241 -7.58 -24.17 51.52
CA VAL A 241 -8.55 -25.09 52.19
C VAL A 241 -8.98 -26.29 51.32
N THR A 242 -9.04 -27.42 52.01
CA THR A 242 -9.54 -28.78 51.78
C THR A 242 -10.93 -28.96 51.14
N GLY A 243 -11.16 -30.10 50.45
CA GLY A 243 -12.43 -30.82 50.62
C GLY A 243 -12.88 -31.87 49.58
N VAL A 244 -12.66 -33.15 49.91
CA VAL A 244 -13.61 -34.28 49.82
C VAL A 244 -13.93 -34.97 48.45
N ARG A 245 -13.42 -36.21 48.35
CA ARG A 245 -14.01 -37.49 47.86
C ARG A 245 -15.24 -37.45 46.92
N GLN A 246 -15.19 -38.23 45.83
CA GLN A 246 -15.89 -39.52 45.69
C GLN A 246 -15.54 -40.24 44.36
N SER A 247 -15.38 -41.57 44.44
CA SER A 247 -15.42 -42.57 43.37
C SER A 247 -16.20 -43.78 43.94
N PRO A 248 -16.48 -44.86 43.19
CA PRO A 248 -17.25 -45.07 41.95
C PRO A 248 -18.50 -45.99 42.24
N PRO A 249 -19.21 -46.53 41.22
CA PRO A 249 -19.14 -47.98 40.92
C PRO A 249 -19.25 -48.27 39.39
N ALA A 250 -18.61 -49.26 38.75
CA ALA A 250 -18.51 -50.73 38.91
C ALA A 250 -19.67 -51.57 38.31
N THR A 251 -19.33 -52.33 37.24
CA THR A 251 -19.83 -53.69 36.85
C THR A 251 -21.19 -53.71 36.10
N ALA A 252 -21.42 -54.43 34.98
CA ALA A 252 -21.15 -55.85 34.66
C ALA A 252 -21.61 -56.20 33.19
N PRO A 253 -21.57 -57.47 32.70
CA PRO A 253 -21.12 -57.87 31.35
C PRO A 253 -22.17 -58.63 30.49
N GLY A 254 -21.82 -59.04 29.26
CA GLY A 254 -22.55 -60.08 28.52
C GLY A 254 -22.28 -60.19 27.01
N ALA A 255 -21.59 -61.26 26.61
CA ALA A 255 -21.22 -61.75 25.26
C ALA A 255 -22.45 -62.23 24.42
N PRO A 256 -22.37 -62.92 23.24
CA PRO A 256 -21.23 -63.52 22.52
C PRO A 256 -21.30 -63.38 20.94
N PRO A 257 -20.49 -64.12 20.13
CA PRO A 257 -20.09 -63.76 18.76
C PRO A 257 -20.87 -64.49 17.65
N VAL A 258 -20.75 -63.99 16.42
CA VAL A 258 -21.15 -64.72 15.20
C VAL A 258 -19.93 -64.88 14.29
N ALA A 259 -19.62 -66.13 14.01
CA ALA A 259 -18.62 -66.61 13.08
C ALA A 259 -19.28 -66.96 11.74
N VAL A 260 -18.64 -66.58 10.62
CA VAL A 260 -18.68 -67.14 9.25
C VAL A 260 -17.84 -66.20 8.38
N ASP A 261 -17.07 -66.58 7.37
CA ASP A 261 -16.55 -67.85 6.88
C ASP A 261 -15.55 -67.52 5.75
N GLU A 262 -14.56 -68.39 5.60
CA GLU A 262 -13.78 -68.80 4.43
C GLU A 262 -13.46 -67.89 3.21
N ARG A 263 -12.14 -67.78 2.99
CA ARG A 263 -11.37 -67.98 1.73
C ARG A 263 -11.54 -66.96 0.59
N ASP A 264 -10.44 -66.25 0.29
CA ASP A 264 -9.84 -66.37 -1.04
C ASP A 264 -8.31 -66.21 -0.98
N ASP A 265 -7.64 -67.18 -1.59
CA ASP A 265 -6.19 -67.24 -1.79
C ASP A 265 -5.83 -66.37 -3.01
N THR A 266 -4.90 -65.44 -2.88
CA THR A 266 -4.26 -64.84 -4.07
C THR A 266 -2.80 -64.49 -3.74
N PRO A 267 -1.83 -64.84 -4.61
CA PRO A 267 -0.45 -65.01 -4.20
C PRO A 267 0.28 -63.69 -4.00
N GLU A 268 1.05 -63.69 -2.93
CA GLU A 268 2.20 -62.87 -2.58
C GLU A 268 3.05 -62.50 -3.80
N THR A 269 2.68 -61.38 -4.44
CA THR A 269 3.53 -60.68 -5.40
C THR A 269 4.48 -59.82 -4.58
N ALA A 270 5.75 -60.23 -4.55
CA ALA A 270 6.84 -59.56 -3.88
C ALA A 270 6.80 -58.04 -4.15
N ALA A 271 6.54 -57.28 -3.09
CA ALA A 271 6.60 -55.83 -3.13
C ALA A 271 8.03 -55.41 -3.53
N PRO A 272 8.19 -54.54 -4.55
CA PRO A 272 9.50 -53.99 -4.88
C PRO A 272 10.03 -53.19 -3.68
N PRO A 273 11.35 -53.18 -3.44
CA PRO A 273 11.94 -52.43 -2.34
C PRO A 273 11.57 -50.94 -2.45
N PRO A 274 11.25 -50.25 -1.33
CA PRO A 274 10.94 -48.84 -1.35
C PRO A 274 12.16 -48.08 -1.90
N GLY A 275 12.02 -47.56 -3.12
CA GLY A 275 12.98 -46.65 -3.70
C GLY A 275 13.07 -45.36 -2.87
N PRO A 276 14.15 -44.57 -3.03
CA PRO A 276 14.33 -43.32 -2.31
C PRO A 276 13.09 -42.44 -2.51
N HIS A 277 12.40 -42.15 -1.41
CA HIS A 277 11.14 -41.40 -1.37
C HIS A 277 11.23 -40.15 -2.25
N ALA A 278 10.47 -40.14 -3.35
CA ALA A 278 10.26 -38.94 -4.14
C ALA A 278 9.50 -37.94 -3.25
N ILE A 279 10.16 -36.85 -2.89
CA ILE A 279 9.54 -35.73 -2.16
C ILE A 279 8.41 -35.23 -3.07
N THR A 280 7.16 -35.33 -2.62
CA THR A 280 6.03 -34.75 -3.34
C THR A 280 6.08 -33.23 -3.23
N VAL A 281 5.48 -32.50 -4.18
CA VAL A 281 5.47 -31.03 -4.14
C VAL A 281 4.91 -30.51 -2.81
N GLU A 282 3.87 -31.17 -2.30
CA GLU A 282 3.23 -30.91 -1.00
C GLU A 282 4.21 -31.02 0.18
N ASP A 283 5.09 -32.04 0.20
CA ASP A 283 6.07 -32.21 1.28
C ASP A 283 7.04 -31.02 1.36
N SER A 284 7.41 -30.45 0.21
CA SER A 284 8.28 -29.29 0.15
C SER A 284 7.58 -28.01 0.63
N GLU A 285 6.29 -27.85 0.36
CA GLU A 285 5.51 -26.69 0.79
C GLU A 285 5.30 -26.69 2.30
N ILE A 286 4.98 -27.86 2.86
CA ILE A 286 4.86 -28.04 4.31
C ILE A 286 6.20 -27.73 5.00
N ALA A 287 7.33 -28.14 4.40
CA ALA A 287 8.66 -27.86 4.94
C ALA A 287 8.98 -26.35 4.95
N ASP A 288 8.64 -25.64 3.88
CA ASP A 288 8.85 -24.19 3.76
C ASP A 288 7.92 -23.42 4.70
N LEU A 289 6.62 -23.74 4.75
CA LEU A 289 5.67 -23.16 5.69
C LEU A 289 6.10 -23.40 7.14
N GLY A 290 6.53 -24.62 7.47
CA GLY A 290 7.04 -24.96 8.79
C GLY A 290 8.30 -24.17 9.15
N TRP A 291 9.13 -23.81 8.17
CA TRP A 291 10.27 -22.93 8.37
C TRP A 291 9.86 -21.47 8.57
N ILE A 292 8.84 -20.97 7.85
CA ILE A 292 8.32 -19.61 8.03
C ILE A 292 7.72 -19.45 9.43
N LEU A 293 6.93 -20.43 9.89
CA LEU A 293 6.31 -20.40 11.22
C LEU A 293 7.30 -20.34 12.38
N ARG A 294 8.52 -20.84 12.19
CA ARG A 294 9.58 -20.75 13.21
C ARG A 294 10.18 -19.34 13.33
N ARG A 295 9.79 -18.41 12.44
CA ARG A 295 10.28 -17.03 12.46
C ARG A 295 9.52 -16.21 13.49
N ASN A 296 10.27 -15.41 14.24
CA ASN A 296 9.69 -14.60 15.30
C ASN A 296 8.62 -13.64 14.74
N GLY A 297 7.45 -13.65 15.37
CA GLY A 297 6.34 -12.78 15.00
C GLY A 297 5.48 -13.28 13.83
N VAL A 298 5.73 -14.46 13.28
CA VAL A 298 4.80 -15.16 12.38
C VAL A 298 3.84 -15.99 13.23
N LEU A 299 2.54 -15.91 12.93
CA LEU A 299 1.46 -16.58 13.67
C LEU A 299 0.92 -17.80 12.92
N ALA A 300 0.76 -17.66 11.60
CA ALA A 300 0.21 -18.69 10.73
C ALA A 300 0.72 -18.44 9.29
N ALA A 301 0.80 -19.47 8.46
CA ALA A 301 1.19 -19.37 7.05
C ALA A 301 0.38 -20.34 6.17
N SER A 302 0.09 -19.95 4.94
CA SER A 302 -0.62 -20.76 3.94
C SER A 302 -0.10 -20.51 2.53
N VAL A 303 -0.14 -21.54 1.69
CA VAL A 303 -0.07 -21.44 0.23
C VAL A 303 -1.48 -21.52 -0.31
N PHE A 304 -1.84 -20.60 -1.20
CA PHE A 304 -3.17 -20.51 -1.79
C PHE A 304 -3.12 -20.29 -3.31
N SER A 305 -4.15 -20.77 -3.99
CA SER A 305 -4.39 -20.56 -5.43
C SER A 305 -5.88 -20.38 -5.66
N ASP A 306 -6.24 -19.49 -6.59
CA ASP A 306 -7.64 -19.26 -7.02
C ASP A 306 -8.59 -18.93 -5.85
N GLY A 307 -8.08 -18.27 -4.81
CA GLY A 307 -8.83 -17.93 -3.61
C GLY A 307 -9.02 -19.07 -2.59
N PHE A 308 -8.39 -20.24 -2.80
CA PHE A 308 -8.49 -21.39 -1.91
C PHE A 308 -7.14 -21.71 -1.25
N SER A 309 -7.17 -22.00 0.05
CA SER A 309 -5.97 -22.44 0.79
C SER A 309 -5.65 -23.89 0.43
N VAL A 310 -4.46 -24.13 -0.16
CA VAL A 310 -3.99 -25.46 -0.54
C VAL A 310 -3.34 -26.16 0.65
N VAL A 311 -2.39 -25.48 1.30
CA VAL A 311 -1.70 -25.97 2.50
C VAL A 311 -1.63 -24.85 3.51
N ALA A 312 -2.04 -25.11 4.74
CA ALA A 312 -1.98 -24.14 5.84
C ALA A 312 -1.32 -24.75 7.07
N LEU A 313 -0.55 -23.93 7.79
CA LEU A 313 -0.01 -24.25 9.11
C LEU A 313 -0.23 -23.07 10.07
N GLY A 314 -0.59 -23.40 11.32
CA GLY A 314 -0.87 -22.43 12.37
C GLY A 314 -2.37 -22.26 12.65
N ASP A 315 -2.69 -21.42 13.63
CA ASP A 315 -4.07 -21.19 14.09
C ASP A 315 -4.66 -19.95 13.42
N ALA A 316 -5.17 -20.13 12.20
CA ALA A 316 -5.88 -19.10 11.44
C ALA A 316 -6.86 -19.74 10.43
N ASP A 317 -7.97 -19.04 10.18
CA ASP A 317 -8.91 -19.40 9.14
C ASP A 317 -8.41 -18.88 7.78
N PHE A 318 -7.64 -19.73 7.09
CA PHE A 318 -7.05 -19.36 5.80
C PHE A 318 -8.01 -19.43 4.62
N GLU A 319 -9.20 -20.01 4.79
CA GLU A 319 -10.18 -20.06 3.71
C GLU A 319 -10.70 -18.64 3.41
N ALA A 320 -11.11 -17.92 4.45
CA ALA A 320 -11.52 -16.52 4.33
C ALA A 320 -10.35 -15.60 3.93
N VAL A 321 -9.14 -15.86 4.46
CA VAL A 321 -7.95 -15.05 4.15
C VAL A 321 -7.52 -15.24 2.70
N ALA A 322 -7.54 -16.46 2.16
CA ALA A 322 -7.17 -16.75 0.78
C ALA A 322 -8.11 -16.07 -0.22
N ALA A 323 -9.42 -16.11 0.02
CA ALA A 323 -10.41 -15.43 -0.82
C ALA A 323 -10.15 -13.91 -0.88
N ILE A 324 -9.91 -13.28 0.28
CA ILE A 324 -9.62 -11.84 0.36
C ILE A 324 -8.26 -11.50 -0.26
N ALA A 325 -7.25 -12.36 -0.07
CA ALA A 325 -5.92 -12.18 -0.64
C ALA A 325 -5.94 -12.24 -2.18
N GLU A 326 -6.72 -13.16 -2.75
CA GLU A 326 -6.90 -13.31 -4.19
C GLU A 326 -7.58 -12.07 -4.82
N ASP A 327 -8.66 -11.58 -4.21
CA ASP A 327 -9.32 -10.36 -4.67
C ASP A 327 -8.38 -9.15 -4.59
N ALA A 328 -7.59 -9.06 -3.52
CA ALA A 328 -6.59 -8.01 -3.36
C ALA A 328 -5.45 -8.11 -4.40
N LEU A 329 -5.00 -9.33 -4.73
CA LEU A 329 -3.99 -9.56 -5.77
C LEU A 329 -4.50 -9.14 -7.15
N ARG A 330 -5.72 -9.56 -7.52
CA ARG A 330 -6.35 -9.19 -8.79
C ARG A 330 -6.48 -7.67 -8.93
N ALA A 331 -6.85 -6.98 -7.84
CA ALA A 331 -6.89 -5.52 -7.81
C ALA A 331 -5.48 -4.90 -7.96
N ALA A 332 -4.49 -5.44 -7.26
CA ALA A 332 -3.10 -4.96 -7.30
C ALA A 332 -2.48 -5.12 -8.69
N GLU A 333 -2.71 -6.25 -9.36
CA GLU A 333 -2.22 -6.50 -10.73
C GLU A 333 -2.84 -5.55 -11.75
N SER A 334 -4.16 -5.32 -11.66
CA SER A 334 -4.85 -4.34 -12.50
C SER A 334 -4.27 -2.93 -12.34
N ILE A 335 -3.98 -2.52 -11.10
CA ILE A 335 -3.33 -1.24 -10.79
C ILE A 335 -1.90 -1.21 -11.33
N ALA A 336 -1.12 -2.27 -11.11
CA ALA A 336 0.27 -2.35 -11.55
C ALA A 336 0.39 -2.25 -13.09
N ALA A 337 -0.50 -2.94 -13.82
CA ALA A 337 -0.60 -2.87 -15.27
C ALA A 337 -1.00 -1.45 -15.73
N ALA A 338 -1.98 -0.84 -15.07
CA ALA A 338 -2.42 0.52 -15.41
C ALA A 338 -1.34 1.59 -15.16
N LEU A 339 -0.40 1.31 -14.26
CA LEU A 339 0.66 2.23 -13.82
C LEU A 339 2.04 1.93 -14.42
N ASP A 340 2.21 0.82 -15.13
CA ASP A 340 3.50 0.32 -15.65
C ASP A 340 4.53 0.11 -14.53
N MET A 341 4.11 -0.57 -13.45
CA MET A 341 4.92 -0.78 -12.24
C MET A 341 5.82 -2.03 -12.27
N GLY A 342 5.76 -2.81 -13.35
CA GLY A 342 6.48 -4.07 -13.49
C GLY A 342 5.79 -5.23 -12.73
N THR A 343 6.58 -6.25 -12.41
CA THR A 343 6.08 -7.48 -11.79
C THR A 343 5.74 -7.29 -10.30
N PHE A 344 4.71 -8.00 -9.86
CA PHE A 344 4.30 -8.03 -8.46
C PHE A 344 5.35 -8.76 -7.61
N LEU A 345 5.82 -8.13 -6.53
CA LEU A 345 6.82 -8.71 -5.62
C LEU A 345 6.23 -9.13 -4.28
N GLN A 346 5.46 -8.24 -3.65
CA GLN A 346 4.79 -8.51 -2.38
C GLN A 346 3.73 -7.44 -2.10
N MET A 347 2.75 -7.81 -1.27
CA MET A 347 1.76 -6.91 -0.68
C MET A 347 1.64 -7.17 0.82
N THR A 348 1.28 -6.13 1.56
CA THR A 348 0.94 -6.24 2.99
C THR A 348 -0.45 -5.66 3.19
N VAL A 349 -1.37 -6.49 3.67
CA VAL A 349 -2.75 -6.11 3.99
C VAL A 349 -2.93 -6.20 5.50
N GLN A 350 -3.61 -5.23 6.10
CA GLN A 350 -3.93 -5.28 7.53
C GLN A 350 -5.33 -5.86 7.73
N MET A 351 -5.46 -6.96 8.47
CA MET A 351 -6.73 -7.65 8.70
C MET A 351 -6.87 -7.99 10.18
N GLN A 352 -7.98 -7.58 10.81
CA GLN A 352 -8.28 -7.84 12.23
C GLN A 352 -7.13 -7.43 13.17
N GLY A 353 -6.43 -6.34 12.86
CA GLY A 353 -5.29 -5.89 13.65
C GLY A 353 -4.05 -6.79 13.55
N LYS A 354 -3.96 -7.66 12.53
CA LYS A 354 -2.76 -8.43 12.15
C LYS A 354 -2.29 -7.97 10.78
N ASN A 355 -1.02 -8.21 10.46
CA ASN A 355 -0.49 -7.96 9.12
C ASN A 355 -0.49 -9.28 8.34
N VAL A 356 -1.12 -9.31 7.19
CA VAL A 356 -1.11 -10.40 6.21
C VAL A 356 -0.12 -10.03 5.12
N ILE A 357 0.93 -10.82 4.98
CA ILE A 357 1.91 -10.67 3.91
C ILE A 357 1.53 -11.62 2.80
N ILE A 358 1.50 -11.13 1.55
CA ILE A 358 1.18 -11.92 0.36
C ILE A 358 2.33 -11.74 -0.63
N ALA A 359 2.85 -12.84 -1.17
CA ALA A 359 3.93 -12.83 -2.15
C ALA A 359 3.78 -13.99 -3.16
N PRO A 360 4.35 -13.87 -4.38
CA PRO A 360 4.43 -14.99 -5.31
C PRO A 360 5.20 -16.17 -4.71
N TYR A 361 4.72 -17.39 -4.99
CA TYR A 361 5.37 -18.62 -4.55
C TYR A 361 5.12 -19.76 -5.54
N ARG A 362 6.11 -20.03 -6.40
CA ARG A 362 6.03 -21.03 -7.49
C ARG A 362 4.91 -20.70 -8.48
N ASP A 363 3.97 -21.60 -8.69
CA ASP A 363 2.75 -21.44 -9.50
C ASP A 363 1.56 -20.93 -8.68
N ALA A 364 1.76 -20.67 -7.39
CA ALA A 364 0.75 -20.21 -6.45
C ALA A 364 1.20 -18.91 -5.74
N HIS A 365 0.48 -18.56 -4.68
CA HIS A 365 0.84 -17.46 -3.80
C HIS A 365 1.01 -17.97 -2.37
N ILE A 366 1.95 -17.36 -1.65
CA ILE A 366 2.11 -17.60 -0.22
C ILE A 366 1.55 -16.41 0.56
N CYS A 367 0.79 -16.70 1.61
CA CYS A 367 0.44 -15.70 2.61
C CYS A 367 0.84 -16.13 4.02
N PHE A 368 1.20 -15.17 4.86
CA PHE A 368 1.42 -15.45 6.28
C PHE A 368 1.00 -14.27 7.16
N LEU A 369 0.42 -14.61 8.30
CA LEU A 369 -0.01 -13.66 9.31
C LEU A 369 1.13 -13.36 10.25
N THR A 370 1.32 -12.08 10.55
CA THR A 370 2.31 -11.62 11.50
C THR A 370 1.70 -10.71 12.55
N SER A 371 2.36 -10.63 13.69
CA SER A 371 2.02 -9.64 14.71
C SER A 371 2.24 -8.21 14.17
N PRO A 372 1.49 -7.21 14.63
CA PRO A 372 1.72 -5.80 14.27
C PRO A 372 3.11 -5.27 14.63
N LYS A 373 3.77 -5.93 15.59
CA LYS A 373 5.12 -5.58 16.06
C LYS A 373 6.22 -6.14 15.17
N THR A 374 5.88 -7.03 14.23
CA THR A 374 6.85 -7.65 13.34
C THR A 374 7.43 -6.60 12.39
N HIS A 375 8.76 -6.47 12.38
CA HIS A 375 9.44 -5.46 11.57
C HIS A 375 9.46 -5.84 10.09
N LEU A 376 9.25 -4.86 9.21
CA LEU A 376 9.26 -5.06 7.74
C LEU A 376 10.58 -5.62 7.21
N GLY A 377 11.71 -5.31 7.86
CA GLY A 377 13.01 -5.88 7.52
C GLY A 377 13.07 -7.39 7.73
N GLN A 378 12.42 -7.91 8.77
CA GLN A 378 12.35 -9.35 9.04
C GLN A 378 11.50 -10.05 7.97
N ILE A 379 10.33 -9.46 7.65
CA ILE A 379 9.45 -9.96 6.59
C ILE A 379 10.21 -10.06 5.25
N ARG A 380 10.95 -9.02 4.88
CA ARG A 380 11.77 -9.03 3.65
C ARG A 380 12.84 -10.12 3.69
N GLY A 381 13.50 -10.33 4.83
CA GLY A 381 14.49 -11.39 5.00
C GLY A 381 13.89 -12.79 4.81
N ILE A 382 12.70 -13.04 5.38
CA ILE A 382 11.95 -14.29 5.21
C ILE A 382 11.69 -14.54 3.72
N LEU A 383 11.14 -13.56 3.02
CA LEU A 383 10.82 -13.69 1.59
C LEU A 383 12.07 -13.91 0.72
N GLN A 384 13.15 -13.16 0.97
CA GLN A 384 14.41 -13.34 0.24
C GLN A 384 14.99 -14.74 0.43
N GLU A 385 15.04 -15.23 1.66
CA GLU A 385 15.53 -16.58 1.96
C GLU A 385 14.62 -17.66 1.34
N LEU A 386 13.31 -17.41 1.26
CA LEU A 386 12.35 -18.32 0.65
C LEU A 386 12.47 -18.37 -0.88
N SER A 387 12.70 -17.23 -1.54
CA SER A 387 13.04 -17.18 -2.97
C SER A 387 14.38 -17.86 -3.27
N LEU A 388 15.38 -17.76 -2.38
CA LEU A 388 16.66 -18.46 -2.51
C LEU A 388 16.52 -19.98 -2.42
N ARG A 389 15.56 -20.47 -1.63
CA ARG A 389 15.24 -21.91 -1.53
C ARG A 389 14.51 -22.43 -2.76
N ASN A 390 13.84 -21.55 -3.50
CA ASN A 390 12.99 -21.88 -4.65
C ASN A 390 13.37 -21.03 -5.87
N PRO A 391 14.54 -21.26 -6.50
CA PRO A 391 15.08 -20.40 -7.57
C PRO A 391 14.29 -20.43 -8.89
N THR A 392 13.24 -21.26 -9.01
CA THR A 392 12.53 -21.52 -10.27
C THR A 392 11.78 -20.30 -10.85
N GLN A 393 11.67 -19.18 -10.12
CA GLN A 393 10.92 -17.98 -10.55
C GLN A 393 11.76 -16.87 -11.22
N ALA A 394 13.06 -17.04 -11.44
CA ALA A 394 13.85 -16.02 -12.14
C ALA A 394 13.88 -16.27 -13.66
N LEU A 395 12.76 -16.07 -14.37
CA LEU A 395 12.73 -15.93 -15.84
C LEU A 395 11.56 -15.08 -16.31
#